data_AF-A0A959H0R0-F1
#
_entry.id   AF-A0A959H0R0-F1
#
_cell.length_a   1.000
_cell.length_b   1.000
_cell.length_c   1.000
_cell.angle_alpha   90.00
_cell.angle_beta   90.00
_cell.angle_gamma   90.00
#
_symmetry.space_group_name_H-M   'P 1'
#
loop_
_entity.id
_entity.type
_entity.pdbx_description
1 polymer ?
#
loop_
_entity_poly.entity_id
_entity_poly.type
_entity_poly.pdbx_seq_one_letter_code
_entity_poly.pdbx_strand_id
1 'polypeptide(L)'
;MAGAGMSGRSLALECARRPAFRDKKILLIDRGEKKQNDRTWCFWSLPGEPVPPVVYKYWDQCLFFGEQGVQPLEIAPYRYAMVRGIDFYEWTEAEFRQYPNVQSIQAGITGLDIATGTVRTDQGDFQGEWVFNSAFTKERLLPDAGDLWPTTPFTTADPDKTSDKAFTRLLQHFKGWVIETATDHFDPAVMTFMDYRIPQKGETRFAYVLPFSEKKALIEFTVFSEALCAPEEYERELSDYIGNILNIDRYK
;
A
#
# COMPACT_ATOMS: atom_id res chain seq x y z
N MET A 1 13.17 8.61 11.38
CA MET A 1 12.05 7.87 10.76
C MET A 1 12.07 6.44 11.29
N ALA A 2 11.08 6.09 12.10
CA ALA A 2 10.79 4.70 12.46
C ALA A 2 9.94 4.09 11.34
N GLY A 3 10.50 3.19 10.56
CA GLY A 3 9.93 2.69 9.30
C GLY A 3 10.44 3.48 8.08
N ALA A 4 10.82 2.75 7.04
CA ALA A 4 11.33 3.28 5.77
C ALA A 4 10.55 2.74 4.56
N GLY A 5 9.22 2.63 4.70
CA GLY A 5 8.29 2.47 3.58
C GLY A 5 8.02 3.79 2.86
N MET A 6 6.95 3.85 2.05
CA MET A 6 6.60 5.05 1.28
C MET A 6 6.43 6.30 2.15
N SER A 7 5.73 6.20 3.29
CA SER A 7 5.54 7.33 4.22
C SER A 7 6.87 7.85 4.76
N GLY A 8 7.65 7.00 5.44
CA GLY A 8 8.93 7.39 6.04
C GLY A 8 9.96 7.91 5.04
N ARG A 9 10.09 7.29 3.86
CA ARG A 9 11.02 7.74 2.81
C ARG A 9 10.57 9.05 2.17
N SER A 10 9.27 9.22 1.88
CA SER A 10 8.77 10.47 1.28
C SER A 10 8.98 11.64 2.22
N LEU A 11 8.66 11.48 3.50
CA LEU A 11 8.91 12.52 4.50
C LEU A 11 10.40 12.83 4.65
N ALA A 12 11.26 11.81 4.73
CA ALA A 12 12.70 12.01 4.84
C ALA A 12 13.26 12.75 3.63
N LEU A 13 12.78 12.43 2.43
CA LEU A 13 13.21 13.07 1.19
C LEU A 13 12.76 14.53 1.14
N GLU A 14 11.50 14.81 1.48
CA GLU A 14 11.01 16.18 1.56
C GLU A 14 11.74 16.99 2.64
N CYS A 15 12.07 16.41 3.79
CA CYS A 15 12.95 17.07 4.77
C CYS A 15 14.33 17.36 4.18
N ALA A 16 15.00 16.37 3.59
CA ALA A 16 16.36 16.50 3.05
C ALA A 16 16.49 17.59 1.98
N ARG A 17 15.46 17.76 1.13
CA ARG A 17 15.40 18.77 0.07
C ARG A 17 15.26 20.20 0.59
N ARG A 18 14.83 20.40 1.83
CA ARG A 18 14.52 21.74 2.35
C ARG A 18 15.75 22.33 3.06
N PRO A 19 16.12 23.59 2.77
CA PRO A 19 17.26 24.24 3.41
C PRO A 19 17.26 24.18 4.95
N ALA A 20 16.07 24.23 5.56
CA ALA A 20 15.88 24.18 7.01
C ALA A 20 16.41 22.90 7.69
N PHE A 21 16.61 21.80 6.95
CA PHE A 21 17.06 20.52 7.51
C PHE A 21 18.50 20.15 7.13
N ARG A 22 19.24 21.02 6.42
CA ARG A 22 20.61 20.71 5.96
C ARG A 22 21.57 20.36 7.11
N ASP A 23 21.43 21.04 8.24
CA ASP A 23 22.27 20.81 9.44
C ASP A 23 21.68 19.76 10.40
N LYS A 24 20.58 19.12 10.03
CA LYS A 24 19.90 18.10 10.83
C LYS A 24 20.27 16.70 10.33
N LYS A 25 20.53 15.78 11.26
CA LYS A 25 20.72 14.36 10.95
C LYS A 25 19.37 13.68 10.81
N ILE A 26 19.15 12.98 9.70
CA ILE A 26 17.92 12.23 9.42
C ILE A 26 18.30 10.76 9.35
N LEU A 27 17.77 9.96 10.28
CA LEU A 27 17.98 8.52 10.30
C LEU A 27 16.68 7.79 9.91
N LEU A 28 16.76 6.88 8.94
CA LEU A 28 15.71 5.93 8.61
C LEU A 28 16.04 4.56 9.20
N ILE A 29 15.07 3.93 9.86
CA ILE A 29 15.23 2.62 10.49
C ILE A 29 14.14 1.69 9.95
N ASP A 30 14.51 0.58 9.34
CA ASP A 30 13.54 -0.42 8.86
C ASP A 30 14.14 -1.83 8.90
N ARG A 31 13.31 -2.84 9.15
CA ARG A 31 13.75 -4.24 9.17
C ARG A 31 14.13 -4.78 7.79
N GLY A 32 13.54 -4.23 6.73
CA GLY A 32 13.70 -4.71 5.36
C GLY A 32 14.77 -3.94 4.60
N GLU A 33 15.56 -4.65 3.81
CA GLU A 33 16.61 -4.07 2.94
C GLU A 33 16.05 -3.25 1.77
N LYS A 34 14.76 -3.37 1.47
CA LYS A 34 14.07 -2.68 0.36
C LYS A 34 14.69 -2.93 -1.02
N LYS A 35 15.12 -4.16 -1.27
CA LYS A 35 15.73 -4.62 -2.55
C LYS A 35 14.80 -5.45 -3.43
N GLN A 36 13.52 -5.58 -3.07
CA GLN A 36 12.55 -6.38 -3.81
C GLN A 36 11.29 -5.56 -4.08
N ASN A 37 10.57 -5.94 -5.15
CA ASN A 37 9.24 -5.40 -5.42
C ASN A 37 8.22 -6.06 -4.49
N ASP A 38 8.24 -5.67 -3.22
CA ASP A 38 7.48 -6.30 -2.14
C ASP A 38 6.04 -5.78 -2.01
N ARG A 39 5.69 -4.75 -2.79
CA ARG A 39 4.37 -4.11 -2.77
C ARG A 39 4.17 -3.27 -4.01
N THR A 40 2.90 -2.94 -4.23
CA THR A 40 2.44 -2.00 -5.22
C THR A 40 1.61 -0.93 -4.54
N TRP A 41 1.77 0.33 -4.92
CA TRP A 41 0.91 1.41 -4.47
C TRP A 41 0.13 1.95 -5.64
N CYS A 42 -1.19 1.91 -5.52
CA CYS A 42 -2.09 2.53 -6.48
C CYS A 42 -2.85 3.67 -5.82
N PHE A 43 -3.02 4.78 -6.52
CA PHE A 43 -3.67 5.98 -5.99
C PHE A 43 -4.26 6.84 -7.11
N TRP A 44 -5.24 7.66 -6.75
CA TRP A 44 -5.77 8.71 -7.62
C TRP A 44 -4.82 9.90 -7.62
N SER A 45 -4.58 10.46 -8.80
CA SER A 45 -3.73 11.64 -8.98
C SER A 45 -4.38 12.64 -9.91
N LEU A 46 -4.22 13.92 -9.60
CA LEU A 46 -4.58 15.02 -10.49
C LEU A 46 -3.38 15.49 -11.32
N PRO A 47 -3.60 15.99 -12.54
CA PRO A 47 -2.57 16.68 -13.30
C PRO A 47 -1.92 17.80 -12.49
N GLY A 48 -0.59 17.75 -12.36
CA GLY A 48 0.18 18.76 -11.63
C GLY A 48 0.38 18.50 -10.14
N GLU A 49 -0.24 17.47 -9.57
CA GLU A 49 0.07 17.05 -8.19
C GLU A 49 1.48 16.48 -8.07
N PRO A 50 2.15 16.69 -6.92
CA PRO A 50 3.46 16.10 -6.67
C PRO A 50 3.32 14.58 -6.50
N VAL A 51 3.70 13.84 -7.54
CA VAL A 51 3.78 12.38 -7.54
C VAL A 51 5.25 11.94 -7.62
N PRO A 52 5.60 10.75 -7.11
CA PRO A 52 6.93 10.18 -7.36
C PRO A 52 7.21 10.15 -8.86
N PRO A 53 8.42 10.50 -9.33
CA PRO A 53 8.76 10.51 -10.76
C PRO A 53 8.84 9.09 -11.36
N VAL A 54 8.67 8.06 -10.53
CA VAL A 54 8.73 6.64 -10.86
C VAL A 54 7.35 5.98 -10.90
N VAL A 55 6.32 6.73 -11.30
CA VAL A 55 5.04 6.11 -11.63
C VAL A 55 5.26 5.14 -12.79
N TYR A 56 4.93 3.88 -12.54
CA TYR A 56 5.09 2.79 -13.50
C TYR A 56 3.99 2.84 -14.57
N LYS A 57 2.76 3.15 -14.17
CA LYS A 57 1.62 3.23 -15.10
C LYS A 57 0.54 4.19 -14.63
N TYR A 58 -0.14 4.79 -15.59
CA TYR A 58 -1.42 5.47 -15.41
C TYR A 58 -2.51 4.75 -16.21
N TRP A 59 -3.73 4.77 -15.67
CA TRP A 59 -4.97 4.48 -16.39
C TRP A 59 -5.88 5.71 -16.34
N ASP A 60 -6.39 6.07 -17.51
CA ASP A 60 -7.27 7.22 -17.73
C ASP A 60 -8.73 6.82 -17.89
N GLN A 61 -8.97 5.51 -18.08
CA GLN A 61 -10.29 4.93 -18.27
C GLN A 61 -10.50 3.81 -17.28
N CYS A 62 -11.73 3.72 -16.78
CA CYS A 62 -12.10 2.87 -15.68
C CYS A 62 -13.45 2.21 -15.96
N LEU A 63 -13.52 0.90 -15.81
CA LEU A 63 -14.77 0.13 -15.91
C LEU A 63 -15.21 -0.37 -14.54
N PHE A 64 -16.52 -0.28 -14.32
CA PHE A 64 -17.23 -0.89 -13.20
C PHE A 64 -18.23 -1.91 -13.75
N PHE A 65 -18.24 -3.13 -13.22
CA PHE A 65 -19.20 -4.16 -13.59
C PHE A 65 -20.09 -4.46 -12.38
N GLY A 66 -21.39 -4.23 -12.53
CA GLY A 66 -22.40 -4.56 -11.54
C GLY A 66 -23.50 -5.45 -12.13
N GLU A 67 -24.54 -5.74 -11.33
CA GLU A 67 -25.68 -6.56 -11.77
C GLU A 67 -26.40 -6.00 -13.01
N GLN A 68 -26.39 -4.67 -13.17
CA GLN A 68 -27.02 -3.97 -14.30
C GLN A 68 -26.14 -3.89 -15.55
N GLY A 69 -24.94 -4.49 -15.51
CA GLY A 69 -23.99 -4.51 -16.62
C GLY A 69 -22.74 -3.66 -16.37
N VAL A 70 -22.12 -3.23 -17.47
CA VAL A 70 -20.84 -2.51 -17.46
C VAL A 70 -21.11 -1.00 -17.51
N GLN A 71 -20.42 -0.27 -16.64
CA GLN A 71 -20.48 1.19 -16.55
C GLN A 71 -19.05 1.75 -16.67
N PRO A 72 -18.74 2.51 -17.73
CA PRO A 72 -17.56 3.35 -17.74
C PRO A 72 -17.67 4.41 -16.65
N LEU A 73 -16.61 4.57 -15.85
CA LEU A 73 -16.51 5.63 -14.87
C LEU A 73 -15.75 6.81 -15.49
N GLU A 74 -16.42 7.96 -15.53
CA GLU A 74 -15.80 9.24 -15.85
C GLU A 74 -14.89 9.68 -14.69
N ILE A 75 -13.60 9.37 -14.81
CA ILE A 75 -12.62 9.67 -13.75
C ILE A 75 -11.91 11.00 -13.96
N ALA A 76 -12.09 11.65 -15.11
CA ALA A 76 -11.48 12.96 -15.36
C ALA A 76 -11.91 13.99 -14.29
N PRO A 77 -11.00 14.83 -13.79
CA PRO A 77 -9.60 14.98 -14.22
C PRO A 77 -8.60 14.02 -13.54
N TYR A 78 -9.06 13.07 -12.72
CA TYR A 78 -8.19 12.10 -12.05
C TYR A 78 -7.65 11.05 -13.02
N ARG A 79 -6.46 10.55 -12.69
CA ARG A 79 -5.82 9.37 -13.28
C ARG A 79 -5.51 8.39 -12.17
N TYR A 80 -5.67 7.11 -12.43
CA TYR A 80 -5.24 6.08 -11.49
C TYR A 80 -3.78 5.74 -11.76
N ALA A 81 -2.92 5.96 -10.78
CA ALA A 81 -1.48 5.76 -10.88
C ALA A 81 -1.07 4.48 -10.16
N MET A 82 -0.04 3.80 -10.65
CA MET A 82 0.64 2.70 -9.98
C MET A 82 2.13 2.97 -9.86
N VAL A 83 2.66 2.79 -8.65
CA VAL A 83 4.10 2.79 -8.35
C VAL A 83 4.49 1.40 -7.86
N ARG A 84 5.54 0.83 -8.46
CA ARG A 84 6.15 -0.42 -7.99
C ARG A 84 7.05 -0.11 -6.79
N GLY A 85 6.99 -0.97 -5.77
CA GLY A 85 7.81 -0.87 -4.56
C GLY A 85 9.29 -0.64 -4.87
N ILE A 86 9.83 -1.48 -5.76
CA ILE A 86 11.26 -1.45 -6.09
C ILE A 86 11.69 -0.14 -6.76
N ASP A 87 10.92 0.37 -7.73
CA ASP A 87 11.25 1.61 -8.44
C ASP A 87 11.30 2.80 -7.47
N PHE A 88 10.37 2.84 -6.51
CA PHE A 88 10.33 3.87 -5.47
C PHE A 88 11.52 3.76 -4.52
N TYR A 89 11.90 2.55 -4.10
CA TYR A 89 13.05 2.35 -3.21
C TYR A 89 14.36 2.74 -3.89
N GLU A 90 14.56 2.32 -5.14
CA GLU A 90 15.75 2.65 -5.93
C GLU A 90 15.85 4.16 -6.16
N TRP A 91 14.74 4.80 -6.53
CA TRP A 91 14.70 6.25 -6.72
C TRP A 91 15.01 7.02 -5.43
N THR A 92 14.31 6.72 -4.34
CA THR A 92 14.55 7.42 -3.06
C THR A 92 15.96 7.19 -2.54
N GLU A 93 16.54 6.00 -2.74
CA GLU A 93 17.92 5.73 -2.38
C GLU A 93 18.90 6.54 -3.22
N ALA A 94 18.67 6.65 -4.54
CA ALA A 94 19.47 7.50 -5.41
C ALA A 94 19.39 8.98 -5.02
N GLU A 95 18.21 9.46 -4.59
CA GLU A 95 18.05 10.80 -4.04
C GLU A 95 18.83 10.97 -2.72
N PHE A 96 18.70 10.04 -1.77
CA PHE A 96 19.37 10.14 -0.47
C PHE A 96 20.89 10.18 -0.56
N ARG A 97 21.50 9.55 -1.57
CA ARG A 97 22.96 9.64 -1.81
C ARG A 97 23.47 11.06 -2.04
N GLN A 98 22.59 11.99 -2.42
CA GLN A 98 22.92 13.41 -2.59
C GLN A 98 22.94 14.17 -1.26
N TYR A 99 22.45 13.58 -0.17
CA TYR A 99 22.26 14.22 1.13
C TYR A 99 23.06 13.45 2.21
N PRO A 100 24.30 13.88 2.53
CA PRO A 100 25.15 13.17 3.49
C PRO A 100 24.61 13.18 4.93
N ASN A 101 23.63 14.04 5.22
CA ASN A 101 22.93 14.11 6.50
C ASN A 101 21.79 13.09 6.62
N VAL A 102 21.47 12.34 5.56
CA VAL A 102 20.49 11.25 5.57
C VAL A 102 21.21 9.91 5.66
N GLN A 103 20.78 9.06 6.60
CA GLN A 103 21.32 7.73 6.81
C GLN A 103 20.20 6.71 6.94
N SER A 104 20.48 5.48 6.52
CA SER A 104 19.55 4.35 6.66
C SER A 104 20.23 3.23 7.43
N ILE A 105 19.53 2.63 8.37
CA ILE A 105 19.98 1.46 9.14
C ILE A 105 18.93 0.36 9.02
N GLN A 106 19.40 -0.86 8.80
CA GLN A 106 18.57 -2.04 8.84
C GLN A 106 18.48 -2.54 10.29
N ALA A 107 17.31 -2.37 10.92
CA ALA A 107 17.05 -2.88 12.26
C ALA A 107 15.55 -3.11 12.47
N GLY A 108 15.22 -4.15 13.24
CA GLY A 108 13.87 -4.43 13.70
C GLY A 108 13.49 -3.49 14.84
N ILE A 109 12.49 -2.65 14.64
CA ILE A 109 11.96 -1.76 15.69
C ILE A 109 11.11 -2.59 16.65
N THR A 110 11.49 -2.57 17.93
CA THR A 110 10.85 -3.34 19.00
C THR A 110 9.96 -2.48 19.89
N GLY A 111 10.20 -1.17 19.95
CA GLY A 111 9.38 -0.23 20.70
C GLY A 111 9.81 1.22 20.52
N LEU A 112 8.98 2.15 21.02
CA LEU A 112 9.28 3.58 21.05
C LEU A 112 9.12 4.11 22.47
N ASP A 113 10.04 4.96 22.91
CA ASP A 113 9.92 5.76 24.13
C ASP A 113 9.72 7.23 23.74
N ILE A 114 8.48 7.70 23.92
CA ILE A 114 8.06 9.05 23.53
C ILE A 114 8.66 10.12 24.45
N ALA A 115 8.87 9.80 25.73
CA ALA A 115 9.36 10.78 26.71
C ALA A 115 10.81 11.18 26.39
N THR A 116 11.59 10.25 25.86
CA THR A 116 13.00 10.46 25.54
C THR A 116 13.29 10.60 24.04
N GLY A 117 12.32 10.31 23.16
CA GLY A 117 12.52 10.28 21.72
C GLY A 117 13.37 9.10 21.26
N THR A 118 13.30 7.98 21.98
CA THR A 118 14.13 6.78 21.71
C THR A 118 13.37 5.75 20.89
N VAL A 119 14.00 5.27 19.82
CA VAL A 119 13.58 4.13 19.01
C VAL A 119 14.36 2.91 19.48
N ARG A 120 13.68 1.93 20.07
CA ARG A 120 14.29 0.67 20.50
C ARG A 120 14.37 -0.30 19.34
N THR A 121 15.51 -0.95 19.16
CA THR A 121 15.73 -1.90 18.06
C THR A 121 16.48 -3.16 18.49
N ASP A 122 16.47 -4.17 17.63
CA ASP A 122 17.27 -5.39 17.80
C ASP A 122 18.78 -5.20 17.51
N GLN A 123 19.20 -4.01 17.04
CA GLN A 123 20.60 -3.64 16.78
C GLN A 123 21.10 -2.50 17.67
N GLY A 124 20.37 -2.19 18.75
CA GLY A 124 20.66 -1.08 19.66
C GLY A 124 19.71 0.10 19.51
N ASP A 125 19.65 0.95 20.53
CA ASP A 125 18.68 2.03 20.60
C ASP A 125 19.20 3.30 19.92
N PHE A 126 18.28 4.05 19.29
CA PHE A 126 18.59 5.31 18.62
C PHE A 126 17.73 6.43 19.20
N GLN A 127 18.34 7.57 19.51
CA GLN A 127 17.64 8.72 20.05
C GLN A 127 17.57 9.85 19.02
N GLY A 128 16.43 10.51 18.92
CA GLY A 128 16.22 11.70 18.11
C GLY A 128 15.35 12.71 18.83
N GLU A 129 15.54 13.99 18.52
CA GLU A 129 14.66 15.07 19.01
C GLU A 129 13.22 14.88 18.51
N TRP A 130 13.07 14.35 17.28
CA TRP A 130 11.80 14.06 16.64
C TRP A 130 11.79 12.64 16.10
N VAL A 131 10.75 11.87 16.47
CA VAL A 131 10.53 10.52 15.95
C VAL A 131 9.21 10.49 15.17
N PHE A 132 9.33 10.42 13.84
CA PHE A 132 8.20 10.15 12.97
C PHE A 132 8.06 8.64 12.79
N ASN A 133 6.90 8.10 13.17
CA ASN A 133 6.65 6.67 13.10
C ASN A 133 5.72 6.30 11.94
N SER A 134 6.19 5.36 11.13
CA SER A 134 5.48 4.68 10.05
C SER A 134 5.69 3.17 10.07
N ALA A 135 6.34 2.64 11.11
CA ALA A 135 6.54 1.21 11.31
C ALA A 135 5.31 0.58 11.97
N PHE A 136 4.99 -0.63 11.53
CA PHE A 136 4.02 -1.46 12.23
C PHE A 136 4.69 -2.05 13.47
N THR A 137 4.29 -1.59 14.65
CA THR A 137 4.74 -2.16 15.93
C THR A 137 3.54 -2.76 16.64
N LYS A 138 3.76 -3.89 17.33
CA LYS A 138 2.73 -4.48 18.21
C LYS A 138 2.54 -3.67 19.50
N GLU A 139 3.56 -2.91 19.87
CA GLU A 139 3.52 -2.01 21.01
C GLU A 139 2.58 -0.84 20.77
N ARG A 140 1.86 -0.44 21.82
CA ARG A 140 1.00 0.74 21.79
C ARG A 140 1.86 1.99 21.55
N LEU A 141 1.70 2.56 20.36
CA LEU A 141 2.54 3.66 19.87
C LEU A 141 2.15 5.03 20.41
N LEU A 142 0.94 5.16 20.94
CA LEU A 142 0.43 6.40 21.52
C LEU A 142 0.34 6.24 23.04
N PRO A 143 0.62 7.29 23.81
CA PRO A 143 0.41 7.27 25.25
C PRO A 143 -1.08 7.07 25.56
N ASP A 144 -1.40 6.88 26.85
CA ASP A 144 -2.79 6.98 27.27
C ASP A 144 -3.41 8.29 26.81
N ALA A 145 -4.68 8.20 26.42
CA ALA A 145 -5.39 9.36 25.90
C ALA A 145 -5.33 10.50 26.92
N GLY A 146 -5.05 11.70 26.42
CA GLY A 146 -4.92 12.91 27.24
C GLY A 146 -5.14 14.16 26.38
N ASP A 147 -4.99 15.34 26.97
CA ASP A 147 -5.35 16.61 26.33
C ASP A 147 -4.61 16.86 25.00
N LEU A 148 -3.36 16.39 24.89
CA LEU A 148 -2.54 16.50 23.67
C LEU A 148 -2.71 15.31 22.72
N TRP A 149 -3.30 14.21 23.19
CA TRP A 149 -3.40 12.93 22.48
C TRP A 149 -4.80 12.35 22.66
N PRO A 150 -5.85 12.97 22.08
CA PRO A 150 -7.20 12.46 22.22
C PRO A 150 -7.30 11.05 21.65
N THR A 151 -8.16 10.21 22.23
CA THR A 151 -8.43 8.86 21.71
C THR A 151 -8.88 8.98 20.26
N THR A 152 -8.02 8.61 19.31
CA THR A 152 -8.41 8.61 17.91
C THR A 152 -9.31 7.38 17.65
N PRO A 153 -10.35 7.49 16.81
CA PRO A 153 -11.28 6.39 16.54
C PRO A 153 -10.62 5.14 15.89
N PHE A 154 -9.34 5.22 15.52
CA PHE A 154 -8.57 4.14 14.89
C PHE A 154 -7.39 3.66 15.75
N THR A 155 -7.23 4.18 16.96
CA THR A 155 -6.21 3.67 17.90
C THR A 155 -6.62 2.23 18.24
N THR A 156 -5.77 1.26 17.91
CA THR A 156 -6.04 -0.16 18.21
C THR A 156 -6.40 -0.29 19.68
N ALA A 157 -7.61 -0.77 19.95
CA ALA A 157 -8.01 -1.19 21.28
C ALA A 157 -6.92 -2.13 21.83
N ASP A 158 -6.58 -1.90 23.09
CA ASP A 158 -5.75 -2.77 23.92
C ASP A 158 -6.00 -4.25 23.56
N PRO A 159 -4.98 -5.03 23.17
CA PRO A 159 -5.15 -6.42 22.77
C PRO A 159 -5.79 -7.30 23.87
N ASP A 160 -5.76 -6.86 25.14
CA ASP A 160 -6.43 -7.51 26.28
C ASP A 160 -7.85 -6.97 26.57
N LYS A 161 -8.29 -5.88 25.91
CA LYS A 161 -9.67 -5.38 26.01
C LYS A 161 -10.52 -5.92 24.87
N THR A 162 -11.28 -6.96 25.18
CA THR A 162 -12.30 -7.53 24.31
C THR A 162 -13.44 -6.53 24.05
N SER A 163 -13.66 -6.25 22.77
CA SER A 163 -14.85 -5.64 22.17
C SER A 163 -15.21 -4.20 22.58
N ASP A 164 -14.69 -3.22 21.83
CA ASP A 164 -15.48 -2.01 21.62
C ASP A 164 -16.65 -2.38 20.69
N LYS A 165 -17.82 -2.65 21.28
CA LYS A 165 -19.10 -2.88 20.59
C LYS A 165 -19.60 -1.67 19.76
N ALA A 166 -18.80 -0.62 19.61
CA ALA A 166 -19.18 0.62 18.94
C ALA A 166 -18.96 0.59 17.41
N PHE A 167 -18.19 -0.38 16.88
CA PHE A 167 -17.81 -0.41 15.48
C PHE A 167 -17.92 -1.81 14.86
N THR A 168 -18.46 -1.87 13.64
CA THR A 168 -18.35 -3.05 12.78
C THR A 168 -16.95 -3.12 12.20
N ARG A 169 -16.21 -4.19 12.50
CA ARG A 169 -14.90 -4.47 11.89
C ARG A 169 -15.08 -5.39 10.70
N LEU A 170 -14.60 -4.97 9.54
CA LEU A 170 -14.49 -5.78 8.34
C LEU A 170 -13.04 -5.82 7.89
N LEU A 171 -12.55 -7.01 7.59
CA LEU A 171 -11.26 -7.20 6.96
C LEU A 171 -11.42 -6.89 5.47
N GLN A 172 -10.61 -5.98 4.96
CA GLN A 172 -10.34 -5.90 3.54
C GLN A 172 -9.11 -6.74 3.25
N HIS A 173 -9.25 -7.76 2.43
CA HIS A 173 -8.15 -8.63 2.04
C HIS A 173 -8.25 -8.97 0.56
N PHE A 174 -7.10 -9.29 -0.02
CA PHE A 174 -6.99 -9.51 -1.45
C PHE A 174 -5.84 -10.45 -1.79
N LYS A 175 -5.96 -11.08 -2.96
CA LYS A 175 -4.89 -11.85 -3.60
C LYS A 175 -4.84 -11.50 -5.08
N GLY A 176 -3.62 -11.30 -5.58
CA GLY A 176 -3.37 -10.92 -6.97
C GLY A 176 -2.46 -11.87 -7.72
N TRP A 177 -2.74 -12.04 -9.00
CA TRP A 177 -1.84 -12.68 -9.97
C TRP A 177 -1.48 -11.69 -11.07
N VAL A 178 -0.18 -11.59 -11.38
CA VAL A 178 0.27 -10.97 -12.63
C VAL A 178 0.32 -12.07 -13.67
N ILE A 179 -0.50 -11.97 -14.70
CA ILE A 179 -0.58 -12.96 -15.77
C ILE A 179 -0.09 -12.38 -17.08
N GLU A 180 0.45 -13.24 -17.94
CA GLU A 180 0.79 -12.91 -19.32
C GLU A 180 0.18 -13.94 -20.28
N THR A 181 -0.54 -13.43 -21.28
CA THR A 181 -1.27 -14.20 -22.30
C THR A 181 -0.48 -14.28 -23.62
N ALA A 182 -0.80 -15.26 -24.47
CA ALA A 182 -0.11 -15.41 -25.76
C ALA A 182 -0.56 -14.38 -26.81
N THR A 183 -1.83 -13.96 -26.75
CA THR A 183 -2.50 -13.03 -27.67
C THR A 183 -3.11 -11.87 -26.89
N ASP A 184 -3.40 -10.79 -27.60
CA ASP A 184 -3.95 -9.58 -26.99
C ASP A 184 -5.32 -9.87 -26.36
N HIS A 185 -5.46 -9.52 -25.08
CA HIS A 185 -6.70 -9.70 -24.28
C HIS A 185 -7.07 -8.46 -23.47
N PHE A 186 -6.16 -7.50 -23.33
CA PHE A 186 -6.35 -6.32 -22.51
C PHE A 186 -6.23 -5.03 -23.32
N ASP A 187 -6.92 -3.99 -22.88
CA ASP A 187 -6.61 -2.62 -23.29
C ASP A 187 -5.71 -1.97 -22.22
N PRO A 188 -4.45 -1.62 -22.53
CA PRO A 188 -3.55 -0.98 -21.58
C PRO A 188 -4.04 0.35 -21.01
N ALA A 189 -4.97 1.04 -21.67
CA ALA A 189 -5.50 2.33 -21.23
C ALA A 189 -6.67 2.20 -20.25
N VAL A 190 -7.33 1.04 -20.23
CA VAL A 190 -8.57 0.79 -19.50
C VAL A 190 -8.33 -0.18 -18.34
N MET A 191 -8.54 0.28 -17.12
CA MET A 191 -8.60 -0.63 -15.96
C MET A 191 -10.03 -1.08 -15.69
N THR A 192 -10.18 -2.28 -15.16
CA THR A 192 -11.38 -2.69 -14.43
C THR A 192 -11.16 -2.40 -12.96
N PHE A 193 -11.88 -1.42 -12.42
CA PHE A 193 -11.73 -1.01 -11.02
C PHE A 193 -12.53 -1.89 -10.08
N MET A 194 -13.76 -2.27 -10.44
CA MET A 194 -14.53 -3.21 -9.62
C MET A 194 -15.39 -4.07 -10.52
N ASP A 195 -15.12 -5.37 -10.50
CA ASP A 195 -15.95 -6.36 -11.17
C ASP A 195 -16.71 -7.25 -10.18
N TYR A 196 -18.00 -6.97 -10.02
CA TYR A 196 -18.90 -7.68 -9.10
C TYR A 196 -19.54 -8.93 -9.72
N ARG A 197 -19.15 -9.35 -10.92
CA ARG A 197 -19.68 -10.59 -11.56
C ARG A 197 -19.25 -11.87 -10.83
N ILE A 198 -18.35 -11.75 -9.85
CA ILE A 198 -17.94 -12.83 -8.95
C ILE A 198 -19.07 -13.17 -7.96
N PRO A 199 -19.28 -14.45 -7.58
CA PRO A 199 -20.24 -14.82 -6.55
C PRO A 199 -19.99 -14.11 -5.21
N GLN A 200 -20.97 -13.36 -4.71
CA GLN A 200 -20.82 -12.52 -3.52
C GLN A 200 -20.83 -13.29 -2.18
N LYS A 201 -21.49 -14.46 -2.11
CA LYS A 201 -21.58 -15.33 -0.91
C LYS A 201 -21.96 -14.59 0.40
N GLY A 202 -22.79 -13.56 0.31
CA GLY A 202 -23.20 -12.75 1.48
C GLY A 202 -22.16 -11.73 1.94
N GLU A 203 -21.10 -11.52 1.16
CA GLU A 203 -20.02 -10.56 1.41
C GLU A 203 -19.93 -9.56 0.25
N THR A 204 -19.06 -8.55 0.38
CA THR A 204 -18.70 -7.68 -0.75
C THR A 204 -17.43 -8.21 -1.39
N ARG A 205 -17.53 -8.72 -2.61
CA ARG A 205 -16.45 -9.39 -3.34
C ARG A 205 -16.35 -8.83 -4.76
N PHE A 206 -15.16 -8.56 -5.23
CA PHE A 206 -14.96 -8.09 -6.60
C PHE A 206 -13.53 -8.32 -7.06
N ALA A 207 -13.30 -8.21 -8.37
CA ALA A 207 -11.96 -8.23 -8.94
C ALA A 207 -11.54 -6.87 -9.53
N TYR A 208 -10.24 -6.57 -9.41
CA TYR A 208 -9.57 -5.58 -10.24
C TYR A 208 -8.93 -6.26 -11.45
N VAL A 209 -8.87 -5.56 -12.58
CA VAL A 209 -7.98 -5.89 -13.70
C VAL A 209 -7.20 -4.63 -14.04
N LEU A 210 -5.88 -4.68 -13.85
CA LEU A 210 -4.96 -3.58 -14.08
C LEU A 210 -3.99 -3.98 -15.20
N PRO A 211 -4.32 -3.73 -16.47
CA PRO A 211 -3.46 -4.06 -17.61
C PRO A 211 -2.15 -3.28 -17.59
N PHE A 212 -1.03 -3.94 -17.88
CA PHE A 212 0.28 -3.32 -18.13
C PHE A 212 0.57 -3.21 -19.63
N SER A 213 0.11 -4.18 -20.40
CA SER A 213 0.16 -4.22 -21.86
C SER A 213 -1.05 -5.01 -22.38
N GLU A 214 -1.18 -5.13 -23.71
CA GLU A 214 -2.27 -5.88 -24.34
C GLU A 214 -2.28 -7.36 -23.93
N LYS A 215 -1.15 -7.87 -23.45
CA LYS A 215 -0.96 -9.28 -23.08
C LYS A 215 -0.71 -9.50 -21.60
N LYS A 216 -0.47 -8.45 -20.80
CA LYS A 216 -0.04 -8.58 -19.41
C LYS A 216 -0.88 -7.73 -18.49
N ALA A 217 -1.40 -8.29 -17.41
CA ALA A 217 -2.22 -7.58 -16.43
C ALA A 217 -2.01 -8.12 -15.01
N LEU A 218 -2.25 -7.27 -14.01
CA LEU A 218 -2.49 -7.69 -12.63
C LEU A 218 -3.99 -7.90 -12.45
N ILE A 219 -4.38 -9.06 -11.92
CA ILE A 219 -5.76 -9.43 -11.62
C ILE A 219 -5.84 -9.71 -10.12
N GLU A 220 -6.67 -8.95 -9.40
CA GLU A 220 -6.76 -9.01 -7.94
C GLU A 220 -8.17 -9.30 -7.46
N PHE A 221 -8.34 -10.43 -6.79
CA PHE A 221 -9.57 -10.75 -6.09
C PHE A 221 -9.56 -10.07 -4.72
N THR A 222 -10.61 -9.31 -4.41
CA THR A 222 -10.77 -8.50 -3.20
C THR A 222 -12.07 -8.85 -2.49
N VAL A 223 -12.00 -8.95 -1.16
CA VAL A 223 -13.14 -9.30 -0.31
C VAL A 223 -13.16 -8.41 0.93
N PHE A 224 -14.37 -7.98 1.30
CA PHE A 224 -14.69 -7.42 2.61
C PHE A 224 -15.51 -8.43 3.40
N SER A 225 -14.94 -8.99 4.46
CA SER A 225 -15.56 -10.04 5.27
C SER A 225 -15.10 -9.99 6.74
N GLU A 226 -15.75 -10.77 7.60
CA GLU A 226 -15.38 -10.89 9.02
C GLU A 226 -14.06 -11.68 9.21
N ALA A 227 -13.80 -12.66 8.36
CA ALA A 227 -12.63 -13.53 8.42
C ALA A 227 -11.98 -13.69 7.04
N LEU A 228 -10.68 -14.03 7.04
CA LEU A 228 -9.95 -14.34 5.82
C LEU A 228 -10.54 -15.59 5.13
N CYS A 229 -10.55 -15.60 3.80
CA CYS A 229 -10.85 -16.83 3.06
C CYS A 229 -9.77 -17.90 3.29
N ALA A 230 -10.11 -19.15 3.06
CA ALA A 230 -9.10 -20.21 2.97
C ALA A 230 -8.17 -19.94 1.77
N PRO A 231 -6.87 -20.25 1.85
CA PRO A 231 -5.91 -20.04 0.76
C PRO A 231 -6.40 -20.55 -0.60
N GLU A 232 -7.04 -21.71 -0.63
CA GLU A 232 -7.56 -22.39 -1.81
C GLU A 232 -8.77 -21.69 -2.41
N GLU A 233 -9.54 -20.95 -1.61
CA GLU A 233 -10.64 -20.13 -2.13
C GLU A 233 -10.08 -18.99 -2.98
N TYR A 234 -9.03 -18.28 -2.55
CA TYR A 234 -8.46 -17.22 -3.38
C TYR A 234 -7.95 -17.74 -4.73
N GLU A 235 -7.27 -18.90 -4.75
CA GLU A 235 -6.77 -19.49 -6.00
C GLU A 235 -7.92 -19.86 -6.93
N ARG A 236 -8.98 -20.47 -6.38
CA ARG A 236 -10.16 -20.87 -7.16
C ARG A 236 -10.89 -19.66 -7.72
N GLU A 237 -11.20 -18.65 -6.90
CA GLU A 237 -11.95 -17.47 -7.36
C GLU A 237 -11.15 -16.69 -8.42
N LEU A 238 -9.81 -16.59 -8.29
CA LEU A 238 -8.95 -16.00 -9.33
C LEU A 238 -8.98 -16.83 -10.62
N SER A 239 -8.80 -18.15 -10.53
CA SER A 239 -8.84 -19.03 -11.71
C SER A 239 -10.20 -18.98 -12.40
N ASP A 240 -11.30 -19.03 -11.65
CA ASP A 240 -12.66 -18.99 -12.17
C ASP A 240 -12.97 -17.63 -12.80
N TYR A 241 -12.51 -16.53 -12.19
CA TYR A 241 -12.67 -15.19 -12.78
C TYR A 241 -11.90 -15.07 -14.12
N ILE A 242 -10.65 -15.54 -14.16
CA ILE A 242 -9.83 -15.48 -15.37
C ILE A 242 -10.42 -16.36 -16.49
N GLY A 243 -10.80 -17.60 -16.18
CA GLY A 243 -11.34 -18.53 -17.17
C GLY A 243 -12.77 -18.19 -17.60
N ASN A 244 -13.67 -17.96 -16.65
CA ASN A 244 -15.11 -17.88 -16.94
C ASN A 244 -15.61 -16.46 -17.19
N ILE A 245 -14.94 -15.43 -16.63
CA ILE A 245 -15.37 -14.04 -16.76
C ILE A 245 -14.51 -13.28 -17.77
N LEU A 246 -13.18 -13.47 -17.74
CA LEU A 246 -12.28 -12.87 -18.73
C LEU A 246 -12.11 -13.72 -20.00
N ASN A 247 -12.56 -14.99 -20.00
CA ASN A 247 -12.44 -15.94 -21.12
C ASN A 247 -10.96 -16.18 -21.53
N ILE A 248 -10.07 -16.30 -20.55
CA ILE A 248 -8.64 -16.54 -20.78
C ILE A 248 -8.28 -17.97 -20.33
N ASP A 249 -8.10 -18.86 -21.30
CA ASP A 249 -7.81 -20.28 -21.02
C ASP A 249 -6.32 -20.57 -20.77
N ARG A 250 -5.42 -19.68 -21.21
CA ARG A 250 -3.96 -19.90 -21.17
C ARG A 250 -3.20 -18.63 -20.83
N TYR A 251 -2.44 -18.70 -19.75
CA TYR A 251 -1.56 -17.65 -19.27
C TYR A 251 -0.38 -18.25 -18.49
N LYS A 252 0.66 -17.45 -18.29
CA LYS A 252 1.79 -17.73 -17.39
C LYS A 252 1.89 -16.68 -16.30
#